data_AF-A0A964YNF7-F1
#
_entry.id   AF-A0A964YNF7-F1
#
_cell.length_a   1.000
_cell.length_b   1.000
_cell.length_c   1.000
_cell.angle_alpha   90.00
_cell.angle_beta   90.00
_cell.angle_gamma   90.00
#
_symmetry.space_group_name_H-M   'P 1'
#
loop_
_entity.id
_entity.type
_entity.pdbx_description
1 polymer ?
#
loop_
_entity_poly.entity_id
_entity_poly.type
_entity_poly.pdbx_seq_one_letter_code
_entity_poly.pdbx_strand_id
1 'polypeptide(L)'
;MADFKSNRKELDEELEKFMRLLEELLPHYHNLLKKPELSHDELTRLGEIEHYLIGVNAKILEIKKRLEQDLFGQSLHTYYKTKQDALSGDPQAKLKLERMRDAFADALKTGEIMSFN
;
A
#
# COMPACT_ATOMS: atom_id res chain seq x y z
N MET A 1 4.77 -1.56 19.82
CA MET A 1 4.55 -0.25 19.15
C MET A 1 5.81 0.33 18.50
N ALA A 2 7.03 0.02 18.98
CA ALA A 2 8.28 0.45 18.32
C ALA A 2 8.56 -0.27 16.99
N ASP A 3 8.26 -1.58 16.91
CA ASP A 3 8.49 -2.39 15.69
C ASP A 3 7.65 -1.91 14.48
N PHE A 4 6.47 -1.34 14.74
CA PHE A 4 5.56 -0.88 13.69
C PHE A 4 6.09 0.33 12.91
N LYS A 5 6.60 1.34 13.62
CA LYS A 5 7.17 2.53 12.97
C LYS A 5 8.47 2.21 12.24
N SER A 6 9.22 1.23 12.72
CA SER A 6 10.43 0.73 12.05
C SER A 6 10.08 0.01 10.75
N ASN A 7 9.17 -0.97 10.81
CA ASN A 7 8.73 -1.72 9.63
C ASN A 7 8.11 -0.83 8.55
N ARG A 8 7.29 0.16 8.93
CA ARG A 8 6.70 1.08 7.95
C ARG A 8 7.77 1.91 7.23
N LYS A 9 8.77 2.39 7.97
CA LYS A 9 9.86 3.18 7.40
C LYS A 9 10.70 2.34 6.43
N GLU A 10 10.98 1.08 6.76
CA GLU A 10 11.69 0.18 5.87
C GLU A 10 10.91 -0.11 4.57
N LEU A 11 9.60 -0.31 4.67
CA LEU A 11 8.72 -0.50 3.50
C LEU A 11 8.65 0.77 2.64
N ASP A 12 8.57 1.95 3.26
CA ASP A 12 8.60 3.24 2.57
C ASP A 12 9.93 3.44 1.82
N GLU A 13 11.07 3.14 2.46
CA GLU A 13 12.40 3.21 1.83
C GLU A 13 12.56 2.21 0.67
N GLU A 14 11.95 1.03 0.76
CA GLU A 14 11.98 0.03 -0.32
C GLU A 14 11.13 0.49 -1.52
N LEU A 15 9.94 1.04 -1.28
CA LEU A 15 9.10 1.65 -2.33
C LEU A 15 9.82 2.79 -3.04
N GLU A 16 10.51 3.65 -2.29
CA GLU A 16 11.26 4.78 -2.85
C GLU A 16 12.40 4.32 -3.76
N LYS A 17 13.08 3.22 -3.40
CA LYS A 17 14.10 2.58 -4.26
C LYS A 17 13.48 2.04 -5.55
N PHE A 18 12.31 1.40 -5.48
CA PHE A 18 11.62 0.93 -6.69
C PHE A 18 11.18 2.09 -7.58
N MET A 19 10.65 3.17 -7.01
CA MET A 19 10.27 4.36 -7.78
C MET A 19 11.45 4.92 -8.58
N ARG A 20 12.61 5.09 -7.95
CA ARG A 20 13.82 5.58 -8.65
C ARG A 20 14.25 4.66 -9.79
N LEU A 21 14.23 3.35 -9.55
CA LEU A 21 14.58 2.37 -10.58
C LEU A 21 13.58 2.38 -11.74
N LEU A 22 12.28 2.54 -11.45
CA LEU A 22 11.24 2.66 -12.47
C LEU A 22 11.37 3.96 -13.29
N GLU A 23 11.71 5.08 -12.65
CA GLU A 23 11.96 6.35 -13.32
C GLU A 23 13.09 6.26 -14.36
N GLU A 24 14.11 5.44 -14.08
CA GLU A 24 15.21 5.18 -15.01
C GLU A 24 14.82 4.15 -16.10
N LEU A 25 14.14 3.06 -15.73
CA LEU A 25 13.84 1.95 -16.64
C LEU A 25 12.67 2.19 -17.60
N LEU A 26 11.62 2.89 -17.17
CA LEU A 26 10.42 3.12 -17.98
C LEU A 26 10.68 3.90 -19.28
N PRO A 27 11.52 4.97 -19.28
CA PRO A 27 11.90 5.64 -20.52
C PRO A 27 12.61 4.72 -21.51
N HIS A 28 13.50 3.85 -21.03
CA HIS A 28 14.21 2.89 -21.87
C HIS A 28 13.27 1.85 -22.46
N TYR A 29 12.36 1.32 -21.62
CA TYR A 29 11.30 0.42 -22.06
C TYR A 29 10.44 1.03 -23.16
N HIS A 30 9.95 2.27 -22.95
CA HIS A 30 9.11 2.99 -23.90
C HIS A 30 9.83 3.28 -25.21
N ASN A 31 11.12 3.62 -25.15
CA ASN A 31 11.93 3.86 -26.33
C ASN A 31 12.14 2.60 -27.16
N LEU A 32 12.35 1.44 -26.52
CA LEU A 32 12.49 0.16 -27.20
C LEU A 32 11.15 -0.29 -27.82
N LEU A 33 10.04 -0.14 -27.09
CA LEU A 33 8.69 -0.47 -27.58
C LEU A 33 8.27 0.31 -28.84
N LYS A 34 8.75 1.54 -28.99
CA LYS A 34 8.42 2.40 -30.14
C LYS A 34 9.22 2.10 -31.41
N LYS A 35 10.27 1.29 -31.32
CA LYS A 35 11.10 0.98 -32.49
C LYS A 35 10.35 0.02 -33.43
N PRO A 36 10.28 0.31 -34.74
CA PRO A 36 9.60 -0.55 -35.70
C PRO A 36 10.35 -1.86 -35.97
N GLU A 37 11.68 -1.85 -35.85
CA GLU A 37 12.53 -3.03 -35.92
C GLU A 37 13.49 -3.03 -34.73
N LEU A 38 13.56 -4.15 -34.03
CA LEU A 38 14.45 -4.39 -32.90
C LEU A 38 15.52 -5.38 -33.34
N SER A 39 16.77 -5.09 -33.02
CA SER A 39 17.84 -6.08 -33.12
C SER A 39 17.63 -7.21 -32.11
N HIS A 40 18.29 -8.35 -32.32
CA HIS A 40 18.20 -9.49 -31.40
C HIS A 40 18.63 -9.13 -29.97
N ASP A 41 19.66 -8.29 -29.83
CA ASP A 41 20.14 -7.80 -28.54
C ASP A 41 19.12 -6.87 -27.87
N GLU A 42 18.46 -5.99 -28.65
CA GLU A 42 17.41 -5.11 -28.13
C GLU A 42 16.15 -5.86 -27.73
N LEU A 43 15.79 -6.92 -28.47
CA LEU A 43 14.68 -7.80 -28.13
C LEU A 43 14.95 -8.54 -26.81
N THR A 44 16.17 -9.06 -26.64
CA THR A 44 16.59 -9.71 -25.39
C THR A 44 16.50 -8.74 -24.23
N ARG A 45 17.02 -7.53 -24.41
CA ARG A 45 16.98 -6.48 -23.39
C ARG A 45 15.56 -6.01 -23.06
N LEU A 46 14.66 -5.97 -24.05
CA LEU A 46 13.25 -5.66 -23.82
C LEU A 46 12.59 -6.73 -22.92
N GLY A 47 12.85 -8.01 -23.19
CA GLY A 47 12.34 -9.10 -22.36
C GLY A 47 12.88 -9.09 -20.93
N GLU A 48 14.16 -8.74 -20.75
CA GLU A 48 14.75 -8.55 -19.42
C GLU A 48 14.08 -7.42 -18.64
N ILE A 49 13.81 -6.29 -19.31
CA ILE A 49 13.11 -5.15 -18.71
C ILE A 49 11.67 -5.54 -18.33
N GLU A 50 10.94 -6.23 -19.21
CA GLU A 50 9.59 -6.71 -18.91
C GLU A 50 9.56 -7.65 -17.71
N HIS A 51 10.47 -8.63 -17.68
CA HIS A 51 10.57 -9.57 -16.56
C HIS A 51 10.83 -8.84 -15.24
N TYR A 52 11.73 -7.86 -15.26
CA TYR A 52 12.02 -7.03 -14.10
C TYR A 52 10.80 -6.22 -13.65
N LEU A 53 10.09 -5.54 -14.58
CA LEU A 53 8.90 -4.76 -14.29
C LEU A 53 7.78 -5.60 -13.67
N ILE A 54 7.58 -6.83 -14.16
CA ILE A 54 6.63 -7.80 -13.56
C ILE A 54 7.02 -8.12 -12.12
N GLY A 55 8.32 -8.37 -11.87
CA GLY A 55 8.84 -8.63 -10.53
C GLY A 55 8.63 -7.45 -9.57
N VAL A 56 8.91 -6.22 -10.02
CA VAL A 56 8.69 -5.00 -9.23
C VAL A 56 7.20 -4.82 -8.91
N ASN A 57 6.31 -5.04 -9.88
CA ASN A 57 4.88 -4.93 -9.66
C ASN A 57 4.37 -5.94 -8.60
N ALA A 58 4.86 -7.18 -8.65
CA ALA A 58 4.53 -8.20 -7.65
C ALA A 58 4.97 -7.78 -6.23
N LYS A 59 6.17 -7.20 -6.10
CA LYS A 59 6.69 -6.70 -4.81
C LYS A 59 5.88 -5.50 -4.30
N ILE A 60 5.54 -4.54 -5.17
CA ILE A 60 4.69 -3.39 -4.79
C ILE A 60 3.34 -3.88 -4.27
N LEU A 61 2.74 -4.88 -4.92
CA LEU A 61 1.47 -5.46 -4.48
C LEU A 61 1.60 -6.14 -3.11
N GLU A 62 2.70 -6.83 -2.84
CA GLU A 62 2.97 -7.44 -1.54
C GLU A 62 3.13 -6.38 -0.44
N ILE A 63 3.92 -5.33 -0.69
CA ILE A 63 4.10 -4.22 0.25
C ILE A 63 2.74 -3.55 0.54
N LYS A 64 1.95 -3.29 -0.51
CA LYS A 64 0.60 -2.73 -0.37
C LYS A 64 -0.28 -3.59 0.54
N LYS A 65 -0.30 -4.91 0.32
CA LYS A 65 -1.08 -5.84 1.16
C LYS A 65 -0.65 -5.80 2.63
N ARG A 66 0.66 -5.74 2.90
CA ARG A 66 1.19 -5.64 4.26
C ARG A 66 0.75 -4.32 4.92
N LEU A 67 0.89 -3.21 4.22
CA LEU A 67 0.44 -1.89 4.70
C LEU A 67 -1.08 -1.86 4.97
N GLU A 68 -1.89 -2.48 4.10
CA GLU A 68 -3.34 -2.61 4.28
C GLU A 68 -3.72 -3.45 5.51
N GLN A 69 -3.08 -4.61 5.70
CA GLN A 69 -3.28 -5.46 6.87
C GLN A 69 -2.92 -4.75 8.17
N ASP A 70 -1.80 -4.04 8.14
CA ASP A 70 -1.30 -3.23 9.25
C ASP A 70 -2.26 -2.10 9.62
N LEU A 71 -2.73 -1.35 8.62
CA LEU A 71 -3.71 -0.28 8.78
C LEU A 71 -5.01 -0.79 9.38
N PHE A 72 -5.48 -1.95 8.89
CA PHE A 72 -6.67 -2.59 9.41
C PHE A 72 -6.51 -3.02 10.88
N GLY A 73 -5.35 -3.58 11.24
CA GLY A 73 -5.02 -3.93 12.62
C GLY A 73 -5.05 -2.72 13.56
N GLN A 74 -4.53 -1.57 13.12
CA GLN A 74 -4.60 -0.32 13.88
C GLN A 74 -6.02 0.20 14.03
N SER A 75 -6.80 0.21 12.94
CA SER A 75 -8.20 0.61 12.94
C SER A 75 -9.02 -0.22 13.93
N LEU A 76 -8.81 -1.54 13.97
CA LEU A 76 -9.46 -2.43 14.95
C LEU A 76 -9.02 -2.10 16.39
N HIS A 77 -7.72 -1.91 16.63
CA HIS A 77 -7.23 -1.54 17.96
C HIS A 77 -7.86 -0.24 18.46
N THR A 78 -7.87 0.80 17.62
CA THR A 78 -8.50 2.09 17.92
C THR A 78 -9.99 1.94 18.19
N TYR A 79 -10.69 1.09 17.44
CA TYR A 79 -12.11 0.81 17.64
C TYR A 79 -12.37 0.17 19.01
N TYR A 80 -11.63 -0.88 19.37
CA TYR A 80 -11.83 -1.56 20.65
C TYR A 80 -11.48 -0.66 21.84
N LYS A 81 -10.41 0.14 21.73
CA LYS A 81 -10.06 1.14 22.76
C LYS A 81 -11.19 2.17 22.94
N THR A 82 -11.64 2.76 21.83
CA THR A 82 -12.73 3.75 21.84
C THR A 82 -14.03 3.14 22.40
N LYS A 83 -14.31 1.87 22.10
CA LYS A 83 -15.45 1.15 22.67
C LYS A 83 -15.35 1.00 24.19
N GLN A 84 -14.17 0.68 24.71
CA GLN A 84 -13.94 0.58 26.16
C GLN A 84 -14.13 1.94 26.85
N ASP A 85 -13.62 3.01 26.26
CA ASP A 85 -13.78 4.38 26.77
C ASP A 85 -15.25 4.85 26.71
N ALA A 86 -15.99 4.46 25.66
CA ALA A 86 -17.41 4.75 25.56
C ALA A 86 -18.23 4.00 26.64
N LEU A 87 -17.85 2.75 26.96
CA LEU A 87 -18.47 1.94 28.01
C LEU A 87 -18.17 2.48 29.41
N SER A 88 -17.01 3.11 29.64
CA SER A 88 -16.66 3.75 30.91
C SER A 88 -17.37 5.10 31.12
N GLY A 89 -18.12 5.57 30.12
CA GLY A 89 -19.01 6.72 30.23
C GLY A 89 -18.55 7.97 29.51
N ASP A 90 -17.42 7.96 28.79
CA ASP A 90 -16.91 9.12 28.05
C ASP A 90 -17.87 9.50 26.88
N PRO A 91 -18.52 10.68 26.93
CA PRO A 91 -19.42 11.13 25.87
C PRO A 91 -18.71 11.36 24.52
N GLN A 92 -17.44 11.77 24.53
CA GLN A 92 -16.68 11.99 23.30
C GLN A 92 -16.31 10.65 22.65
N ALA A 93 -15.95 9.65 23.45
CA ALA A 93 -15.72 8.29 22.96
C ALA A 93 -16.99 7.68 22.36
N LYS A 94 -18.18 7.92 22.94
CA LYS A 94 -19.46 7.48 22.36
C LYS A 94 -19.71 8.07 20.97
N LEU A 95 -19.55 9.39 20.83
CA LEU A 95 -19.71 10.07 19.53
C LEU A 95 -18.69 9.56 18.50
N LYS A 96 -17.44 9.36 18.92
CA LYS A 96 -16.38 8.82 18.07
C LYS A 96 -16.70 7.39 17.63
N LEU A 97 -17.22 6.55 18.53
CA LEU A 97 -17.59 5.18 18.22
C LEU A 97 -18.72 5.10 17.19
N GLU A 98 -19.72 5.97 17.27
CA GLU A 98 -20.79 6.04 16.25
C GLU A 98 -20.25 6.41 14.88
N ARG A 99 -19.40 7.45 14.79
CA ARG A 99 -18.74 7.83 13.53
C ARG A 99 -17.90 6.70 12.95
N MET A 100 -17.19 5.96 13.79
CA MET A 100 -16.41 4.79 13.35
C MET A 100 -17.33 3.68 12.82
N ARG A 101 -18.48 3.43 13.45
CA ARG A 101 -19.46 2.43 12.97
C ARG A 101 -20.02 2.78 11.60
N ASP A 102 -20.39 4.04 11.38
CA ASP A 102 -20.92 4.49 10.10
C ASP A 102 -19.86 4.35 8.99
N ALA A 103 -18.63 4.77 9.29
CA ALA A 103 -17.50 4.60 8.38
C ALA A 103 -17.21 3.11 8.08
N PHE A 104 -17.24 2.22 9.07
CA PHE A 104 -17.10 0.77 8.81
C PHE A 104 -18.24 0.21 7.94
N ALA A 105 -19.47 0.66 8.18
CA ALA A 105 -20.63 0.22 7.40
C ALA A 105 -20.53 0.64 5.93
N ASP A 106 -20.01 1.84 5.66
CA ASP A 106 -19.80 2.31 4.29
C ASP A 106 -18.59 1.65 3.63
N ALA A 107 -17.50 1.43 4.37
CA ALA A 107 -16.32 0.69 3.90
C ALA A 107 -16.66 -0.75 3.46
N LEU A 108 -17.52 -1.43 4.22
CA LEU A 108 -18.02 -2.77 3.87
C LEU A 108 -18.84 -2.78 2.58
N LYS A 109 -19.50 -1.67 2.22
CA LYS A 109 -20.26 -1.54 0.97
C LYS A 109 -19.34 -1.22 -0.22
N THR A 110 -18.30 -0.42 -0.01
CA THR A 110 -17.38 0.01 -1.09
C THR A 110 -16.23 -0.98 -1.32
N GLY A 111 -15.93 -1.85 -0.36
CA GLY A 111 -14.80 -2.77 -0.42
C GLY A 111 -13.45 -2.11 -0.11
N GLU A 112 -13.46 -0.89 0.44
CA GLU A 112 -12.24 -0.16 0.81
C GLU A 112 -11.85 -0.40 2.27
N ILE A 113 -10.55 -0.46 2.56
CA ILE A 113 -10.03 -0.60 3.93
C ILE A 113 -9.93 0.79 4.58
N MET A 114 -10.63 0.99 5.71
CA MET A 114 -10.63 2.25 6.48
C MET A 114 -9.40 2.39 7.40
N SER A 115 -8.91 3.63 7.51
CA SER A 115 -7.87 4.06 8.46
C SER A 115 -8.44 5.00 9.52
N PHE A 116 -8.19 4.71 10.80
CA PHE A 116 -8.46 5.63 11.90
C PHE A 116 -7.19 5.89 12.71
N ASN A 117 -6.50 7.00 12.39
CA ASN A 117 -5.31 7.48 13.11
C ASN A 117 -5.69 8.37 14.30
#